data_AF-A0A6V8P0Y7-F1
#
_entry.id   AF-A0A6V8P0Y7-F1
#
_cell.length_a   1.000
_cell.length_b   1.000
_cell.length_c   1.000
_cell.angle_alpha   90.00
_cell.angle_beta   90.00
_cell.angle_gamma   90.00
#
_symmetry.space_group_name_H-M   'P 1'
#
loop_
_entity.id
_entity.type
_entity.pdbx_description
1 polymer ?
#
loop_
_entity_poly.entity_id
_entity_poly.type
_entity_poly.pdbx_seq_one_letter_code
_entity_poly.pdbx_strand_id
1 'polypeptide(L)' 'MKKEYDKEADALYIQLREAYVDDNIDIEEGITIVVDEKRHIIGIEILDATKILNISDLVNISIENLPMEKVA' A
#
# COMPACT_ATOMS: atom_id res chain seq x y z
N MET A 1 -1.19 10.49 -2.05
CA MET A 1 -0.60 9.31 -1.38
C MET A 1 -1.05 9.32 0.06
N LYS A 2 -1.72 8.26 0.50
CA LYS A 2 -2.19 8.11 1.89
C LYS A 2 -1.54 6.86 2.48
N LYS A 3 -1.00 6.98 3.69
CA LYS A 3 -0.48 5.86 4.47
C LYS A 3 -1.24 5.88 5.79
N GLU A 4 -2.00 4.84 6.08
CA GLU A 4 -2.86 4.76 7.25
C GLU A 4 -2.67 3.42 7.95
N TYR A 5 -2.43 3.48 9.24
CA TYR A 5 -2.35 2.30 10.08
C TYR A 5 -3.53 2.31 11.04
N ASP A 6 -4.38 1.30 10.94
CA ASP A 6 -5.48 1.04 11.88
C ASP A 6 -4.97 0.18 13.03
N LYS A 7 -4.96 0.76 14.23
CA LYS A 7 -4.49 0.09 15.45
C LYS A 7 -5.45 -0.97 15.97
N GLU A 8 -6.75 -0.82 15.74
CA GLU A 8 -7.75 -1.77 16.22
C GLU A 8 -7.76 -3.03 15.35
N ALA A 9 -7.58 -2.86 14.04
CA ALA A 9 -7.52 -3.94 13.08
C ALA A 9 -6.12 -4.56 12.89
N ASP A 10 -5.05 -3.94 13.43
CA ASP A 10 -3.66 -4.21 13.05
C ASP A 10 -3.48 -4.26 11.52
N ALA A 11 -3.89 -3.19 10.85
CA ALA A 11 -3.92 -3.12 9.40
C ALA A 11 -3.19 -1.89 8.87
N LEU A 12 -2.38 -2.07 7.82
CA LEU A 12 -1.72 -1.01 7.09
C LEU A 12 -2.30 -0.89 5.68
N TYR A 13 -2.76 0.31 5.35
CA TYR A 13 -3.17 0.67 4.00
C TYR A 13 -2.22 1.73 3.41
N ILE A 14 -1.68 1.44 2.22
CA ILE A 14 -0.84 2.34 1.44
C ILE A 14 -1.51 2.63 0.11
N GLN A 15 -2.05 3.84 -0.05
CA GLN A 15 -2.60 4.32 -1.31
C GLN A 15 -1.52 5.06 -2.12
N LEU A 16 -1.17 4.50 -3.28
CA LEU A 16 -0.19 5.04 -4.20
C LEU A 16 -0.79 6.11 -5.13
N ARG A 17 -2.04 5.92 -5.56
CA ARG A 17 -2.78 6.89 -6.39
C ARG A 17 -4.28 6.91 -6.06
N GLU A 18 -4.93 8.00 -6.43
CA GLU A 18 -6.39 8.12 -6.35
C GLU A 18 -7.00 7.66 -7.67
N ALA A 19 -7.81 6.60 -7.62
CA ALA A 19 -8.52 6.03 -8.77
C ALA A 19 -9.73 5.22 -8.29
N TYR A 20 -10.64 4.86 -9.21
CA TYR A 20 -11.74 3.96 -8.94
C TYR A 20 -11.23 2.52 -8.76
N VAL A 21 -11.67 1.87 -7.69
CA VAL A 21 -11.34 0.47 -7.40
C VAL A 21 -12.20 -0.44 -8.26
N ASP A 22 -11.55 -1.32 -9.01
CA ASP A 22 -12.22 -2.35 -9.82
C ASP A 22 -12.11 -3.74 -9.18
N ASP A 23 -10.91 -4.10 -8.70
CA ASP A 23 -10.64 -5.44 -8.18
C ASP A 23 -9.59 -5.44 -7.05
N ASN A 24 -9.56 -6.52 -6.30
CA ASN A 24 -8.60 -6.83 -5.24
C ASN A 24 -7.89 -8.15 -5.56
N ILE A 25 -6.57 -8.13 -5.54
CA ILE A 25 -5.74 -9.30 -5.83
C ILE A 25 -5.02 -9.71 -4.54
N ASP A 26 -5.47 -10.82 -3.95
CA ASP A 26 -4.78 -11.42 -2.81
C ASP A 26 -3.49 -12.10 -3.29
N ILE A 27 -2.37 -11.69 -2.69
CA ILE A 27 -1.05 -12.27 -2.95
C ILE A 27 -0.82 -13.45 -2.01
N GLU A 28 -1.17 -13.27 -0.75
CA GLU A 28 -1.24 -14.29 0.30
C GLU A 28 -2.23 -13.84 1.37
N GLU A 29 -2.44 -14.67 2.39
CA GLU A 29 -3.32 -14.33 3.52
C GLU A 29 -2.85 -13.03 4.19
N GLY A 30 -3.74 -12.03 4.21
CA GLY A 30 -3.47 -10.73 4.82
C GLY A 30 -2.67 -9.76 3.93
N ILE A 31 -2.35 -10.08 2.67
CA ILE A 31 -1.70 -9.15 1.75
C ILE A 31 -2.48 -9.03 0.45
N THR A 32 -3.01 -7.84 0.18
CA THR A 32 -3.89 -7.57 -0.96
C THR A 32 -3.43 -6.35 -1.75
N ILE A 33 -3.43 -6.46 -3.08
CA ILE A 33 -3.21 -5.35 -4.01
C ILE A 33 -4.55 -4.87 -4.55
N VAL A 34 -4.84 -3.58 -4.39
CA VAL A 34 -6.04 -2.93 -4.93
C VAL A 34 -5.71 -2.38 -6.31
N VAL A 35 -6.54 -2.68 -7.33
CA VAL A 35 -6.28 -2.28 -8.73
C VAL A 35 -7.47 -1.58 -9.40
N ASP A 36 -7.18 -0.83 -10.46
CA ASP A 36 -8.21 -0.28 -11.36
C ASP A 36 -8.61 -1.27 -12.46
N GLU A 37 -9.57 -0.87 -13.30
CA GLU A 37 -10.09 -1.66 -14.44
C GLU A 37 -9.02 -2.12 -15.44
N LYS A 38 -7.83 -1.50 -15.43
CA LYS A 38 -6.69 -1.82 -16.28
C LYS A 38 -5.63 -2.63 -15.55
N ARG A 39 -5.92 -3.08 -14.32
CA ARG A 39 -5.01 -3.77 -13.40
C ARG A 39 -3.81 -2.92 -12.96
N HIS A 40 -3.89 -1.60 -13.06
CA HIS A 40 -2.87 -0.73 -12.49
C HIS A 40 -3.07 -0.61 -10.98
N ILE A 41 -1.98 -0.59 -10.21
CA ILE A 41 -2.02 -0.57 -8.74
C ILE A 41 -2.57 0.75 -8.22
N ILE A 42 -3.58 0.70 -7.36
CA ILE A 42 -4.13 1.82 -6.60
C ILE A 42 -3.48 1.88 -5.22
N GLY A 43 -3.38 0.74 -4.55
CA GLY A 43 -2.83 0.64 -3.22
C GLY A 43 -2.54 -0.80 -2.79
N ILE A 44 -2.04 -0.93 -1.55
CA ILE A 44 -1.71 -2.19 -0.91
C ILE A 44 -2.36 -2.19 0.47
N GLU A 45 -2.99 -3.30 0.83
CA GLU A 45 -3.51 -3.59 2.17
C GLU A 45 -2.69 -4.73 2.79
N ILE A 46 -2.32 -4.55 4.05
CA ILE A 46 -1.60 -5.54 4.85
C ILE A 46 -2.33 -5.68 6.19
N LEU A 47 -2.99 -6.81 6.41
CA LEU A 47 -3.59 -7.19 7.69
C LEU A 47 -2.56 -7.88 8.57
N ASP A 48 -2.80 -7.91 9.89
CA ASP A 48 -1.82 -8.42 10.87
C ASP A 48 -0.43 -7.78 10.66
N ALA A 49 -0.39 -6.49 10.36
CA ALA A 49 0.79 -5.80 9.89
C ALA A 49 1.96 -5.88 10.88
N THR A 50 1.70 -5.93 12.19
CA THR A 50 2.76 -6.14 13.21
C THR A 50 3.41 -7.52 13.17
N LYS A 51 2.75 -8.53 12.58
CA LYS A 51 3.27 -9.89 12.42
C LYS A 51 4.07 -10.05 11.13
N ILE A 52 3.71 -9.29 10.09
CA ILE A 52 4.32 -9.37 8.76
C ILE A 52 5.52 -8.41 8.66
N LEU A 53 5.43 -7.24 9.28
CA LEU A 53 6.42 -6.17 9.16
C LEU A 53 6.98 -5.77 10.53
N ASN A 54 8.26 -5.38 10.57
CA ASN A 54 8.77 -4.67 11.73
C ASN A 54 8.18 -3.26 11.74
N ILE A 55 7.45 -2.93 12.80
CA ILE A 55 6.79 -1.61 12.95
C ILE A 55 7.80 -0.45 12.85
N SER A 56 9.05 -0.67 13.27
CA SER A 56 10.13 0.31 13.12
C SER A 56 10.37 0.72 11.66
N ASP A 57 10.16 -0.20 10.72
CA ASP A 57 10.40 0.02 9.30
C ASP A 57 9.26 0.85 8.70
N LEU A 58 8.04 0.75 9.25
CA LEU A 58 6.88 1.56 8.86
C LEU A 58 7.06 3.05 9.16
N VAL A 59 7.86 3.38 10.18
CA VAL A 59 8.13 4.78 10.56
C VAL A 59 8.92 5.50 9.46
N ASN A 60 9.72 4.79 8.67
CA ASN A 60 10.69 5.35 7.72
C ASN A 60 10.51 4.84 6.28
N ILE A 61 9.28 4.84 5.77
CA ILE A 61 9.05 4.55 4.34
C ILE A 61 9.52 5.75 3.50
N SER A 62 10.68 5.61 2.85
CA SER A 62 11.25 6.52 1.86
C SER A 62 11.09 5.96 0.44
N ILE A 63 11.09 6.85 -0.55
CA ILE A 63 11.22 6.47 -1.97
C ILE A 63 12.56 7.00 -2.44
N GLU A 64 13.43 6.11 -2.92
CA GLU A 64 14.76 6.46 -3.41
C GLU A 64 14.82 6.45 -4.94
N ASN A 65 15.75 7.23 -5.50
CA ASN A 65 16.02 7.29 -6.95
C ASN A 65 14.78 7.54 -7.82
N LEU A 66 13.86 8.40 -7.35
CA LEU A 66 12.73 8.84 -8.16
C LEU A 66 13.23 9.55 -9.42
N PRO A 67 12.71 9.23 -10.61
CA PRO A 67 13.02 9.92 -11.85
C PRO A 67 12.38 11.31 -11.83
N MET A 68 12.97 12.22 -11.07
CA MET A 68 12.47 13.57 -10.86
C MET A 68 12.36 14.37 -12.17
N GLU A 69 13.15 14.02 -13.18
CA GLU A 69 13.04 14.58 -14.52
C GLU A 69 11.70 14.27 -15.22
N LYS A 70 10.96 13.28 -14.72
CA LYS A 70 9.62 12.92 -15.20
C LYS A 70 8.49 13.50 -14.34
N VAL A 71 8.83 14.15 -13.23
CA VAL A 71 7.88 14.86 -12.38
C VAL A 71 7.78 16.28 -12.90
N ALA A 72 6.67 16.59 -13.58
CA ALA A 72 6.39 17.91 -14.17
C ALA A 72 5.97 18.95 -13.12
#